data_AF-A0A920RYL9-F1
#
_entry.id   AF-A0A920RYL9-F1
#
_cell.length_a   1.000
_cell.length_b   1.000
_cell.length_c   1.000
_cell.angle_alpha   90.00
_cell.angle_beta   90.00
_cell.angle_gamma   90.00
#
_symmetry.space_group_name_H-M   'P 1'
#
loop_
_entity.id
_entity.type
_entity.pdbx_description
1 polymer ?
#
loop_
_entity_poly.entity_id
_entity_poly.type
_entity_poly.pdbx_seq_one_letter_code
_entity_poly.pdbx_strand_id
1 'polypeptide(L)'
;MPKYKFWLDSGLSRTRSDLRNWVGVIKPVCDSIDQILWLLRESAEAISTVAINGLYNHQIERNSQISLVRIFLNKNSVFPEISGGKHLISIRFLNWAKTDEKTTQENKNIRFKISLC
;
A
#
# COMPACT_ATOMS: atom_id res chain seq x y z
N MET A 1 1.86 -11.01 33.34
CA MET A 1 3.32 -10.75 33.49
C MET A 1 3.56 -9.63 34.52
N PRO A 2 4.02 -9.94 35.75
CA PRO A 2 4.21 -8.94 36.81
C PRO A 2 5.20 -7.82 36.50
N LYS A 3 6.33 -8.14 35.83
CA LYS A 3 7.34 -7.14 35.43
C LYS A 3 6.81 -6.10 34.43
N TYR A 4 5.95 -6.53 33.52
CA TYR A 4 5.31 -5.65 32.55
C TYR A 4 4.34 -4.68 33.22
N LYS A 5 3.49 -5.17 34.15
CA LYS A 5 2.59 -4.34 34.95
C LYS A 5 3.36 -3.29 35.76
N PHE A 6 4.43 -3.71 36.44
CA PHE A 6 5.31 -2.80 37.18
C PHE A 6 5.95 -1.73 36.28
N TRP A 7 6.38 -2.10 35.07
CA TRP A 7 6.93 -1.14 34.11
C TRP A 7 5.87 -0.14 33.59
N LEU A 8 4.64 -0.60 33.31
CA LEU A 8 3.54 0.29 32.94
C LEU A 8 3.20 1.29 34.05
N ASP A 9 3.26 0.84 35.31
CA ASP A 9 2.95 1.67 36.47
C ASP A 9 4.12 2.59 36.89
N SER A 10 5.30 2.47 36.26
CA SER A 10 6.52 3.21 36.62
C SER A 10 6.55 4.69 36.17
N GLY A 11 5.47 5.16 35.55
CA GLY A 11 5.27 6.55 35.15
C GLY A 11 5.64 6.84 33.68
N LEU A 12 4.87 7.74 33.06
CA LEU A 12 4.93 8.04 31.62
C LEU A 12 6.33 8.45 31.13
N SER A 13 7.09 9.18 31.94
CA SER A 13 8.43 9.65 31.57
C SER A 13 9.39 8.46 31.33
N ARG A 14 9.42 7.50 32.26
CA ARG A 14 10.24 6.30 32.15
C ARG A 14 9.81 5.42 30.99
N THR A 15 8.51 5.12 30.90
CA THR A 15 7.96 4.29 29.81
C THR A 15 8.29 4.89 28.43
N ARG A 16 8.15 6.22 28.26
CA ARG A 16 8.49 6.90 26.99
C ARG A 16 9.99 6.87 26.70
N SER A 17 10.84 7.07 27.70
CA SER A 17 12.28 7.00 27.54
C SER A 17 12.72 5.60 27.11
N ASP A 18 12.22 4.56 27.78
CA ASP A 18 12.52 3.17 27.46
C ASP A 18 12.06 2.81 26.04
N LEU A 19 10.81 3.17 25.67
CA LEU A 19 10.31 2.96 24.31
C LEU A 19 11.14 3.70 23.26
N ARG A 20 11.53 4.95 23.53
CA ARG A 20 12.36 5.74 22.61
C ARG A 20 13.73 5.11 22.41
N ASN A 21 14.33 4.58 23.48
CA ASN A 21 15.61 3.89 23.41
C ASN A 21 15.48 2.59 22.61
N TRP A 22 14.46 1.78 22.86
CA TRP A 22 14.22 0.52 22.14
C TRP A 22 13.94 0.74 20.65
N VAL A 23 13.05 1.70 20.32
CA VAL A 23 12.77 2.07 18.92
C VAL A 23 13.98 2.75 18.28
N GLY A 24 14.77 3.50 19.05
CA GLY A 24 15.98 4.17 18.60
C GLY A 24 17.01 3.21 17.99
N VAL A 25 17.06 1.96 18.46
CA VAL A 25 17.94 0.92 17.90
C VAL A 25 17.61 0.61 16.44
N ILE A 26 16.33 0.58 16.06
CA ILE A 26 15.89 0.25 14.70
C ILE A 26 15.67 1.49 13.82
N LYS A 27 15.69 2.68 14.40
CA LYS A 27 15.43 3.94 13.69
C LYS A 27 16.29 4.14 12.43
N PRO A 28 17.61 3.87 12.41
CA PRO A 28 18.41 4.02 11.20
C PRO A 28 17.92 3.16 10.03
N VAL A 29 17.40 1.96 10.31
CA VAL A 29 16.83 1.06 9.29
C VAL A 29 15.52 1.62 8.77
N CYS A 30 14.63 2.09 9.67
CA CYS A 30 13.38 2.74 9.27
C CYS A 30 13.65 3.95 8.38
N ASP A 31 14.56 4.82 8.79
CA ASP A 31 14.92 6.03 8.04
C ASP A 31 15.48 5.67 6.65
N SER A 32 16.29 4.60 6.55
CA SER A 32 16.82 4.11 5.27
C SER A 32 15.72 3.54 4.35
N ILE A 33 14.77 2.77 4.92
CA ILE A 33 13.62 2.24 4.18
C ILE A 33 12.75 3.38 3.65
N ASP A 34 12.51 4.41 4.47
CA ASP A 34 11.74 5.58 4.06
C ASP A 34 12.40 6.31 2.88
N GLN A 35 13.73 6.48 2.90
CA GLN A 35 14.46 7.08 1.78
C GLN A 35 14.38 6.23 0.51
N ILE A 36 14.57 4.91 0.61
CA ILE A 36 14.47 4.01 -0.55
C ILE A 36 13.06 4.02 -1.12
N LEU A 37 12.03 3.96 -0.27
CA LEU A 37 10.63 4.04 -0.69
C LEU A 37 10.29 5.40 -1.31
N TRP A 38 10.89 6.49 -0.84
CA TRP A 38 10.74 7.80 -1.47
C TRP A 38 11.34 7.80 -2.89
N LEU A 39 12.59 7.37 -3.04
CA LEU A 39 13.25 7.28 -4.36
C LEU A 39 12.47 6.38 -5.34
N LEU A 40 12.01 5.21 -4.88
CA LEU A 40 11.17 4.32 -5.69
C LEU A 40 9.85 5.00 -6.09
N ARG A 41 9.21 5.75 -5.19
CA ARG A 41 7.93 6.42 -5.51
C ARG A 41 8.08 7.56 -6.51
N GLU A 42 9.25 8.19 -6.58
CA GLU A 42 9.59 9.25 -7.53
C GLU A 42 10.19 8.72 -8.85
N SER A 43 10.49 7.43 -8.97
CA SER A 43 11.10 6.85 -10.17
C SER A 43 10.18 6.82 -11.40
N ALA A 44 8.87 6.94 -11.19
CA ALA A 44 7.87 6.82 -12.23
C ALA A 44 6.71 7.81 -12.03
N GLU A 45 6.24 8.39 -13.13
CA GLU A 45 5.06 9.24 -13.13
C GLU A 45 3.77 8.43 -13.20
N ALA A 46 2.71 8.95 -12.58
CA ALA A 46 1.40 8.32 -12.62
C ALA A 46 0.67 8.63 -13.94
N ILE A 47 0.35 7.58 -14.70
CA ILE A 47 -0.31 7.66 -16.00
C ILE A 47 -1.83 7.51 -15.82
N SER A 48 -2.61 8.38 -16.46
CA SER A 48 -4.08 8.27 -16.46
C SER A 48 -4.56 7.15 -17.38
N THR A 49 -5.43 6.28 -16.85
CA THR A 49 -5.96 5.13 -17.56
C THR A 49 -7.42 4.85 -17.16
N VAL A 50 -8.05 3.87 -17.81
CA VAL A 50 -9.43 3.47 -17.58
C VAL A 50 -9.51 1.95 -17.46
N ALA A 51 -10.09 1.47 -16.35
CA ALA A 51 -10.52 0.09 -16.24
C ALA A 51 -11.88 -0.06 -16.92
N ILE A 52 -11.98 -0.98 -17.87
CA ILE A 52 -13.22 -1.27 -18.58
C ILE A 52 -14.00 -2.31 -17.78
N ASN A 53 -15.25 -2.01 -17.44
CA ASN A 53 -16.10 -2.87 -16.59
C ASN A 53 -15.37 -3.33 -15.31
N GLY A 54 -14.70 -2.38 -14.64
CA GLY A 54 -13.93 -2.62 -13.42
C GLY A 54 -12.66 -3.45 -13.59
N LEU A 55 -12.22 -3.76 -14.82
CA LEU A 55 -11.01 -4.55 -15.08
C LEU A 55 -9.96 -3.76 -15.86
N TYR A 56 -8.70 -3.95 -15.50
CA TYR A 56 -7.57 -3.39 -16.23
C TYR A 56 -6.39 -4.38 -16.22
N ASN A 57 -5.76 -4.56 -17.38
CA ASN A 57 -4.60 -5.42 -17.54
C ASN A 57 -3.45 -4.61 -18.14
N HIS A 58 -2.28 -4.68 -17.52
CA HIS A 58 -1.06 -4.08 -18.02
C HIS A 58 -0.03 -5.15 -18.36
N GLN A 59 0.42 -5.19 -19.61
CA GLN A 59 1.50 -6.07 -20.05
C GLN A 59 2.84 -5.52 -19.58
N ILE A 60 3.65 -6.35 -18.95
CA ILE A 60 4.99 -5.98 -18.50
C ILE A 60 5.98 -6.29 -19.62
N GLU A 61 6.75 -5.30 -20.06
CA GLU A 61 7.79 -5.52 -21.05
C GLU A 61 8.93 -6.35 -20.46
N ARG A 62 9.63 -7.14 -21.29
CA ARG A 62 10.63 -8.12 -20.82
C ARG A 62 11.77 -7.52 -20.00
N ASN A 63 12.07 -6.24 -20.20
CA ASN A 63 13.15 -5.53 -19.53
C ASN A 63 12.66 -4.54 -18.46
N SER A 64 11.35 -4.49 -18.20
CA SER A 64 10.78 -3.62 -17.15
C SER A 64 11.01 -4.25 -15.78
N GLN A 65 11.67 -3.51 -14.90
CA GLN A 65 11.81 -3.87 -13.49
C GLN A 65 10.84 -3.03 -12.66
N ILE A 66 9.68 -3.60 -12.34
CA ILE A 66 8.66 -2.93 -11.52
C ILE A 66 8.77 -3.50 -10.10
N SER A 67 9.12 -2.64 -9.15
CA SER A 67 9.24 -2.98 -7.72
C SER A 67 8.02 -2.53 -6.92
N LEU A 68 7.26 -1.55 -7.41
CA LEU A 68 6.06 -1.05 -6.73
C LEU A 68 4.98 -0.60 -7.73
N VAL A 69 3.76 -1.11 -7.56
CA VAL A 69 2.58 -0.64 -8.29
C VAL A 69 1.76 0.29 -7.39
N ARG A 70 1.48 1.50 -7.86
CA ARG A 70 0.67 2.50 -7.13
C ARG A 70 -0.59 2.83 -7.90
N ILE A 71 -1.73 2.74 -7.24
CA ILE A 71 -3.05 3.07 -7.79
C ILE A 71 -3.59 4.31 -7.11
N PHE A 72 -3.97 5.30 -7.91
CA PHE A 72 -4.54 6.55 -7.44
C PHE A 72 -6.00 6.64 -7.86
N LEU A 73 -6.89 6.71 -6.87
CA LEU A 73 -8.33 6.82 -7.05
C LEU A 73 -8.83 8.14 -6.50
N ASN A 74 -9.78 8.76 -7.21
CA ASN A 74 -10.38 10.02 -6.78
C ASN A 74 -11.50 9.84 -5.73
N LYS A 75 -12.03 8.62 -5.57
CA LYS A 75 -13.16 8.33 -4.68
C LYS A 75 -12.97 6.98 -3.99
N ASN A 76 -13.39 6.89 -2.72
CA ASN A 76 -13.35 5.67 -1.91
C ASN A 76 -14.60 4.78 -2.11
N SER A 77 -15.25 4.83 -3.28
CA SER A 77 -16.43 4.00 -3.56
C SER A 77 -16.06 2.58 -4.02
N VAL A 78 -14.84 2.40 -4.53
CA VAL A 78 -14.28 1.12 -4.99
C VAL A 78 -12.86 0.97 -4.46
N PHE A 79 -12.38 -0.27 -4.39
CA PHE A 79 -10.98 -0.56 -4.09
C PHE A 79 -10.40 -1.55 -5.11
N PRO A 80 -9.10 -1.46 -5.42
CA PRO A 80 -8.45 -2.37 -6.35
C PRO A 80 -8.00 -3.65 -5.64
N GLU A 81 -8.29 -4.78 -6.25
CA GLU A 81 -7.61 -6.06 -6.03
C GLU A 81 -6.59 -6.23 -7.17
N ILE A 82 -5.32 -6.41 -6.82
CA ILE A 82 -4.21 -6.44 -7.78
C ILE A 82 -3.57 -7.82 -7.72
N SER A 83 -3.40 -8.44 -8.88
CA SER A 83 -2.63 -9.67 -9.06
C SER A 83 -1.55 -9.43 -10.09
N GLY A 84 -0.30 -9.75 -9.77
CA GLY A 84 0.85 -9.56 -10.66
C GLY A 84 1.61 -10.85 -10.90
N GLY A 85 2.02 -11.06 -12.16
CA GLY A 85 2.97 -12.08 -12.56
C GLY A 85 4.09 -11.51 -13.41
N LYS A 86 4.97 -12.36 -13.94
CA LYS A 86 6.14 -11.94 -14.74
C LYS A 86 5.80 -11.12 -15.99
N HIS A 87 4.61 -11.31 -16.54
CA HIS A 87 4.21 -10.75 -17.84
C HIS A 87 3.02 -9.82 -17.77
N LEU A 88 2.26 -9.83 -16.67
CA LEU A 88 0.97 -9.15 -16.58
C LEU A 88 0.68 -8.69 -15.17
N ILE A 89 0.18 -7.47 -15.06
CA ILE A 89 -0.51 -6.96 -13.87
C ILE A 89 -1.99 -6.89 -14.20
N SER A 90 -2.80 -7.60 -13.43
CA SER A 90 -4.26 -7.56 -13.50
C SER A 90 -4.81 -6.79 -12.31
N ILE A 91 -5.76 -5.90 -12.59
CA ILE A 91 -6.43 -5.06 -11.60
C ILE A 91 -7.93 -5.27 -11.76
N ARG A 92 -8.58 -5.65 -10.66
CA ARG A 92 -10.03 -5.78 -10.55
C ARG A 92 -10.54 -4.82 -9.48
N PHE A 93 -11.46 -3.96 -9.86
CA PHE A 93 -12.09 -3.02 -8.93
C PHE A 93 -13.35 -3.63 -8.32
N LEU A 94 -13.44 -3.53 -7.00
CA LEU A 94 -14.49 -4.14 -6.20
C LEU A 94 -15.27 -3.09 -5.42
N ASN A 95 -16.55 -3.36 -5.24
CA ASN A 95 -17.43 -2.66 -4.31
C ASN A 95 -17.54 -3.45 -3.00
N TRP A 96 -17.53 -2.73 -1.88
CA TRP A 96 -17.85 -3.30 -0.58
C TRP A 96 -19.34 -3.06 -0.28
N ALA A 97 -20.17 -4.09 -0.34
CA ALA A 97 -21.55 -3.99 0.10
C ALA A 97 -21.59 -3.94 1.63
N LYS A 98 -22.30 -2.95 2.22
CA LYS A 98 -22.38 -2.77 3.68
C LYS A 98 -23.05 -3.94 4.43
N THR A 99 -23.82 -4.76 3.72
CA THR A 99 -24.77 -5.73 4.31
C THR A 99 -24.47 -7.18 3.98
N ASP A 100 -23.60 -7.46 3.01
CA ASP A 100 -23.19 -8.80 2.61
C ASP A 100 -21.65 -8.79 2.63
N GLU A 101 -21.02 -9.73 3.33
CA GLU A 101 -19.54 -9.86 3.37
C GLU A 101 -18.91 -10.15 1.99
N LYS A 102 -19.73 -10.17 0.93
CA LYS A 102 -19.32 -10.41 -0.45
C LYS A 102 -18.90 -9.12 -1.12
N THR A 103 -17.62 -9.09 -1.49
CA THR A 103 -17.08 -8.12 -2.44
C THR A 103 -17.59 -8.47 -3.85
N THR A 104 -18.11 -7.47 -4.56
CA THR A 104 -18.63 -7.64 -5.93
C THR A 104 -17.82 -6.80 -6.90
N GLN A 105 -17.59 -7.32 -8.11
CA GLN A 105 -16.88 -6.56 -9.14
C GLN A 105 -17.71 -5.35 -9.57
N GLU A 106 -17.05 -4.20 -9.70
CA GLU A 106 -17.65 -3.03 -10.32
C GLU A 106 -17.81 -3.27 -11.82
N ASN A 107 -19.01 -3.03 -12.35
CA ASN A 107 -19.31 -3.23 -13.77
C ASN A 107 -19.23 -1.94 -14.58
N LYS A 108 -18.89 -0.82 -13.94
CA LYS A 108 -18.70 0.48 -14.59
C LYS A 108 -17.24 0.69 -14.99
N ASN A 109 -17.03 1.58 -15.96
CA ASN A 109 -15.70 2.06 -16.30
C ASN A 109 -15.15 2.96 -15.19
N ILE A 110 -13.91 2.72 -14.77
CA ILE A 110 -13.28 3.45 -13.67
C ILE A 110 -12.05 4.16 -14.21
N ARG A 111 -12.06 5.49 -14.12
CA ARG A 111 -10.88 6.32 -14.43
C ARG A 111 -9.99 6.39 -13.20
N PHE A 112 -8.71 6.08 -13.38
CA PHE A 112 -7.72 6.09 -12.30
C PHE A 112 -6.35 6.49 -12.86
N LYS A 113 -5.37 6.67 -11.96
CA LYS A 113 -3.96 6.74 -12.38
C LYS A 113 -3.19 5.54 -11.84
N ILE A 114 -2.22 5.07 -12.62
CA ILE A 114 -1.30 4.00 -12.24
C ILE A 114 0.14 4.49 -12.37
N SER A 115 0.97 4.18 -11.39
CA SER A 115 2.42 4.32 -11.47
C SER A 115 3.08 2.96 -11.30
N LEU A 116 4.04 2.66 -12.17
CA LEU A 116 4.81 1.41 -12.18
C LEU A 116 6.27 1.76 -11.87
N CYS A 117 6.57 1.79 -10.58
CA CYS A 117 7.83 2.24 -9.99
C CYS A 117 8.88 1.13 -9.92
#